data_AF-A0A9D8J3R3-F1
#
_entry.id   AF-A0A9D8J3R3-F1
#
_cell.length_a   1.000
_cell.length_b   1.000
_cell.length_c   1.000
_cell.angle_alpha   90.00
_cell.angle_beta   90.00
_cell.angle_gamma   90.00
#
_symmetry.space_group_name_H-M   'P 1'
#
loop_
_entity.id
_entity.type
_entity.pdbx_description
1 polymer ?
#
loop_
_entity_poly.entity_id
_entity_poly.type
_entity_poly.pdbx_seq_one_letter_code
_entity_poly.pdbx_strand_id
1 'polypeptide(L)'
;MIRKHLNYYLAHLGQDIPAGLVVFLVALPLCLGIALASGAPLLSGIVAGIVGGLVVSWASGSQVSVSGPAAGLTVIVFTAIEQLGGFQTLLLSVVLAGAMQAAL
;
A
#
# COMPACT_ATOMS: atom_id res chain seq x y z
N MET A 1 4.26 -12.64 -28.17
CA MET A 1 3.50 -12.01 -27.06
C MET A 1 4.34 -11.00 -26.28
N ILE A 2 5.49 -11.39 -25.73
CA ILE A 2 6.37 -10.55 -24.90
C ILE A 2 6.83 -9.23 -25.56
N ARG A 3 7.19 -9.24 -26.85
CA ARG A 3 7.58 -8.01 -27.58
C ARG A 3 6.46 -6.96 -27.68
N LYS A 4 5.19 -7.36 -27.72
CA LYS A 4 4.06 -6.41 -27.79
C LYS A 4 3.89 -5.67 -26.46
N HIS A 5 4.01 -6.37 -25.32
CA HIS A 5 3.97 -5.74 -24.00
C HIS A 5 5.16 -4.79 -23.78
N LEU A 6 6.36 -5.19 -24.19
CA LEU A 6 7.55 -4.34 -24.04
C LEU A 6 7.39 -3.03 -24.82
N ASN A 7 6.91 -3.09 -26.06
CA ASN A 7 6.64 -1.90 -26.86
C ASN A 7 5.51 -1.04 -26.27
N TYR A 8 4.50 -1.65 -25.65
CA TYR A 8 3.42 -0.92 -24.98
C TYR A 8 3.95 -0.09 -23.80
N TYR A 9 4.74 -0.70 -22.91
CA TYR A 9 5.34 0.00 -21.77
C TYR A 9 6.31 1.09 -22.21
N LEU A 10 7.18 0.82 -23.19
CA LEU A 10 8.10 1.82 -23.74
C LEU A 10 7.37 2.99 -24.41
N ALA A 11 6.21 2.77 -25.02
CA ALA A 11 5.41 3.83 -25.62
C ALA A 11 4.73 4.74 -24.58
N HIS A 12 4.38 4.23 -23.39
CA HIS A 12 3.69 4.99 -22.34
C HIS A 12 4.63 5.54 -21.25
N LEU A 13 5.91 5.16 -21.26
CA LEU A 13 6.92 5.61 -20.31
C LEU A 13 6.95 7.15 -20.10
N GLY A 14 6.74 7.91 -21.17
CA GLY A 14 6.73 9.38 -21.12
C GLY A 14 5.56 9.97 -20.30
N GLN A 15 4.47 9.23 -20.15
CA GLN A 15 3.30 9.61 -19.34
C GLN A 15 3.36 8.97 -17.95
N ASP A 16 3.86 7.74 -17.86
CA ASP A 16 3.90 6.96 -16.62
C ASP A 16 4.93 7.53 -15.62
N ILE A 17 6.08 8.02 -16.07
CA ILE A 17 7.11 8.61 -15.19
C ILE A 17 6.57 9.86 -14.45
N PRO A 18 6.06 10.91 -15.14
CA PRO A 18 5.54 12.09 -14.44
C PRO A 18 4.30 11.75 -13.60
N ALA A 19 3.42 10.85 -14.06
CA ALA A 19 2.29 10.40 -13.26
C ALA A 19 2.73 9.71 -11.96
N GLY A 20 3.71 8.80 -12.04
CA GLY A 20 4.29 8.12 -10.88
C GLY A 20 4.93 9.08 -9.88
N LEU A 21 5.63 10.11 -10.36
CA LEU A 21 6.20 11.15 -9.51
C LEU A 21 5.10 11.91 -8.74
N VAL A 22 4.03 12.33 -9.42
CA VAL A 22 2.91 13.04 -8.79
C VAL A 22 2.22 12.15 -7.74
N VAL A 23 1.97 10.89 -8.08
CA VAL A 23 1.38 9.92 -7.15
C VAL A 23 2.28 9.71 -5.93
N PHE A 24 3.60 9.60 -6.11
CA PHE A 24 4.55 9.48 -5.01
C PHE A 24 4.51 10.68 -4.06
N LEU A 25 4.49 11.90 -4.62
CA LEU A 25 4.42 13.13 -3.83
C LEU A 25 3.13 13.25 -3.02
N VAL A 26 2.01 12.71 -3.51
CA VAL A 26 0.74 12.65 -2.79
C VAL A 26 0.68 11.47 -1.81
N ALA A 27 1.27 10.32 -2.16
CA ALA A 27 1.23 9.11 -1.36
C ALA A 27 2.09 9.19 -0.10
N LEU A 28 3.27 9.83 -0.17
CA LEU A 28 4.15 10.00 1.00
C LEU A 28 3.47 10.68 2.20
N PRO A 29 2.88 11.89 2.06
CA PRO A 29 2.20 12.54 3.17
C PRO A 29 0.96 11.77 3.62
N LEU A 30 0.26 11.10 2.70
CA LEU A 30 -0.90 10.27 3.04
C LEU A 30 -0.49 9.07 3.94
N CYS A 31 0.59 8.36 3.59
CA CYS A 31 1.10 7.22 4.38
C CYS A 31 1.53 7.66 5.78
N LEU A 32 2.22 8.79 5.88
CA LEU A 32 2.65 9.37 7.15
C LEU A 32 1.45 9.83 8.00
N GLY A 33 0.49 10.51 7.38
CA GLY A 33 -0.71 11.00 8.05
C GLY A 33 -1.58 9.86 8.59
N ILE A 34 -1.77 8.80 7.80
CA ILE A 34 -2.52 7.61 8.24
C ILE A 34 -1.80 6.92 9.40
N ALA A 35 -0.49 6.69 9.31
CA ALA A 35 0.26 6.07 10.41
C ALA A 35 0.16 6.89 11.72
N LEU A 36 0.32 8.21 11.62
CA LEU A 36 0.20 9.13 12.75
C LEU A 36 -1.21 9.09 13.36
N ALA A 37 -2.25 9.16 12.54
CA ALA A 37 -3.64 9.12 12.99
C ALA A 37 -4.05 7.74 13.55
N SER A 38 -3.40 6.66 13.11
CA SER A 38 -3.58 5.31 13.64
C SER A 38 -2.83 5.05 14.96
N GLY A 39 -1.98 5.98 15.43
CA GLY A 39 -1.12 5.75 16.59
C GLY A 39 0.01 4.73 16.33
N ALA A 40 0.27 4.42 15.06
CA ALA A 40 1.33 3.49 14.66
C ALA A 40 2.66 4.24 14.38
N PRO A 41 3.81 3.57 14.41
CA PRO A 41 5.08 4.19 14.03
C PRO A 41 5.03 4.76 12.62
N LEU A 42 5.50 5.99 12.39
CA LEU A 42 5.46 6.63 11.06
C LEU A 42 6.09 5.78 9.95
N LEU A 43 7.18 5.07 10.28
CA LEU A 43 7.84 4.17 9.34
C LEU A 43 6.95 3.00 8.91
N SER A 44 6.02 2.52 9.73
CA SER A 44 5.14 1.41 9.33
C SER A 44 4.19 1.83 8.21
N GLY A 45 3.73 3.09 8.19
CA GLY A 45 2.92 3.61 7.08
C GLY A 45 3.70 3.66 5.77
N ILE A 46 4.94 4.13 5.81
CA ILE A 46 5.82 4.15 4.63
C ILE A 46 6.08 2.72 4.14
N VAL A 47 6.45 1.81 5.05
CA VAL A 47 6.74 0.41 4.70
C VAL A 47 5.50 -0.26 4.11
N ALA A 48 4.32 -0.05 4.70
CA ALA A 48 3.06 -0.56 4.16
C ALA A 48 2.75 0.00 2.76
N GLY A 49 3.03 1.28 2.51
CA GLY A 49 2.89 1.89 1.19
C GLY A 49 3.84 1.30 0.15
N ILE A 50 5.12 1.15 0.48
CA ILE A 50 6.13 0.58 -0.44
C ILE A 50 5.82 -0.89 -0.74
N VAL A 51 5.60 -1.71 0.29
CA VAL A 51 5.36 -3.14 0.13
C VAL A 51 4.02 -3.38 -0.54
N GLY A 52 2.95 -2.68 -0.12
CA GLY A 52 1.64 -2.76 -0.75
C GLY A 52 1.67 -2.33 -2.21
N GLY A 53 2.36 -1.24 -2.52
CA GLY A 53 2.55 -0.78 -3.90
C GLY A 53 3.26 -1.82 -4.76
N LEU A 54 4.41 -2.35 -4.32
CA LEU A 54 5.18 -3.30 -5.14
C LEU A 54 4.49 -4.65 -5.31
N VAL A 55 3.98 -5.23 -4.21
CA VAL A 55 3.39 -6.57 -4.23
C VAL A 55 2.04 -6.56 -4.94
N VAL A 56 1.17 -5.59 -4.64
CA VAL A 56 -0.16 -5.54 -5.25
C VAL A 56 -0.09 -5.10 -6.70
N SER A 57 0.78 -4.17 -7.10
CA SER A 57 0.93 -3.81 -8.51
C SER A 57 1.39 -5.00 -9.37
N TRP A 58 2.16 -5.93 -8.79
CA TRP A 58 2.52 -7.16 -9.48
C TRP A 58 1.37 -8.19 -9.53
N ALA A 59 0.61 -8.34 -8.44
CA ALA A 59 -0.46 -9.35 -8.34
C ALA A 59 -1.81 -8.92 -8.96
N SER A 60 -2.11 -7.61 -9.00
CA SER A 60 -3.44 -7.06 -9.35
C SER A 60 -3.81 -7.17 -10.83
N GLY A 61 -2.81 -7.25 -11.73
CA GLY A 61 -3.04 -7.26 -13.19
C GLY A 61 -3.58 -5.94 -13.77
N SER A 62 -3.80 -4.92 -12.94
CA SER A 62 -4.22 -3.58 -13.35
C SER A 62 -3.02 -2.68 -13.67
N GLN A 63 -3.08 -1.99 -14.81
CA GLN A 63 -1.99 -1.12 -15.28
C GLN A 63 -1.93 0.26 -14.59
N VAL A 64 -2.99 0.65 -13.87
CA VAL A 64 -3.11 1.98 -13.23
C VAL A 64 -3.41 1.89 -11.73
N SER A 65 -3.33 0.70 -11.14
CA SER A 65 -3.63 0.51 -9.72
C SER A 65 -2.51 1.03 -8.84
N VAL A 66 -2.89 1.83 -7.84
CA VAL A 66 -2.02 2.32 -6.76
C VAL A 66 -2.51 1.69 -5.46
N SER A 67 -1.59 1.07 -4.72
CA SER A 67 -1.90 0.36 -3.47
C SER A 67 -1.08 0.91 -2.31
N GLY A 68 -1.69 0.99 -1.14
CA GLY A 68 -1.09 1.53 0.08
C GLY A 68 -2.08 1.59 1.25
N PRO A 69 -1.72 2.21 2.38
CA PRO A 69 -2.60 2.38 3.52
C PRO A 69 -3.86 3.15 3.12
N ALA A 70 -5.04 2.56 3.32
CA ALA A 70 -6.31 3.20 2.99
C ALA A 70 -6.79 4.10 4.14
N ALA A 71 -7.28 5.30 3.82
CA ALA A 71 -7.76 6.26 4.82
C ALA A 71 -8.86 5.67 5.73
N GLY A 72 -9.74 4.81 5.20
CA GLY A 72 -10.77 4.12 5.98
C GLY A 72 -10.24 3.12 7.01
N LEU A 73 -9.01 2.60 6.82
CA LEU A 73 -8.39 1.69 7.78
C LEU A 73 -7.80 2.43 8.99
N THR A 74 -7.63 3.75 8.94
CA THR A 74 -6.98 4.53 9.99
C THR A 74 -7.61 4.30 11.36
N VAL A 75 -8.94 4.43 11.44
CA VAL A 75 -9.73 4.24 12.67
C VAL A 75 -9.72 2.77 13.10
N ILE A 76 -9.79 1.84 12.14
CA ILE A 76 -9.76 0.39 12.42
C ILE A 76 -8.43 -0.01 13.04
N VAL A 77 -7.31 0.50 12.51
CA VAL A 77 -5.98 0.22 13.05
C VAL A 77 -5.81 0.86 14.42
N PHE A 78 -6.29 2.10 14.62
CA PHE A 78 -6.26 2.76 15.92
C PHE A 78 -7.00 1.94 16.99
N THR A 79 -8.26 1.58 16.73
CA THR A 79 -9.06 0.80 17.68
C THR A 79 -8.50 -0.60 17.88
N ALA A 80 -7.96 -1.22 16.84
CA ALA A 80 -7.29 -2.51 16.93
C ALA A 80 -6.06 -2.44 17.85
N ILE A 81 -5.21 -1.42 17.73
CA ILE A 81 -4.04 -1.25 18.60
C ILE A 81 -4.46 -1.11 20.06
N GLU A 82 -5.51 -0.32 20.35
CA GLU A 82 -6.04 -0.19 21.72
C GLU A 82 -6.60 -1.52 22.25
N GLN A 83 -7.38 -2.25 21.45
CA GLN A 83 -8.04 -3.49 21.89
C GLN A 83 -7.09 -4.69 21.99
N LEU A 84 -6.10 -4.79 21.10
CA LEU A 84 -5.13 -5.89 21.05
C LEU A 84 -3.95 -5.68 22.02
N GLY A 85 -3.90 -4.55 22.73
CA GLY A 85 -2.87 -4.26 23.73
C GLY A 85 -1.51 -3.87 23.14
N GLY A 86 -1.46 -3.39 21.89
CA GLY A 86 -0.25 -2.84 21.30
C GLY A 86 -0.08 -3.05 19.80
N PHE A 87 0.96 -2.43 19.24
CA PHE A 87 1.28 -2.50 17.81
C PHE A 87 1.81 -3.88 17.38
N GLN A 88 2.55 -4.59 18.24
CA GLN A 88 3.11 -5.91 17.92
C GLN A 88 2.03 -6.98 17.76
N THR A 89 0.98 -6.95 18.59
CA THR A 89 -0.17 -7.85 18.48
C THR A 89 -0.99 -7.54 17.23
N LEU A 90 -1.13 -6.26 16.87
CA LEU A 90 -1.72 -5.84 15.59
C LEU A 90 -0.94 -6.43 14.39
N LEU A 91 0.39 -6.37 14.38
CA LEU A 91 1.18 -6.95 13.28
C LEU A 91 0.87 -8.44 13.07
N LEU A 92 0.75 -9.21 14.15
CA LEU A 92 0.34 -10.62 14.06
C LEU A 92 -1.08 -10.76 13.49
N SER A 93 -2.03 -9.98 13.97
CA SER A 93 -3.40 -9.97 13.44
C SER A 93 -3.46 -9.62 11.95
N VAL A 94 -2.63 -8.67 11.48
CA VAL A 94 -2.53 -8.31 10.06
C VAL A 94 -2.00 -9.46 9.22
N VAL A 95 -0.99 -10.21 9.71
CA VAL A 95 -0.49 -11.40 9.00
C VAL A 95 -1.58 -12.46 8.88
N LEU A 96 -2.35 -12.71 9.95
CA LEU A 96 -3.47 -13.64 9.94
C LEU A 96 -4.57 -13.19 8.97
N ALA A 97 -4.93 -11.90 9.00
CA ALA A 97 -5.92 -11.34 8.08
C ALA A 97 -5.47 -11.47 6.62
N GLY A 98 -4.19 -11.22 6.33
CA GLY A 98 -3.62 -11.41 4.99
C GLY A 98 -3.65 -12.86 4.53
N ALA A 99 -3.34 -13.81 5.42
CA ALA A 99 -3.43 -15.24 5.12
C ALA A 99 -4.88 -15.66 4.82
N MET A 100 -5.85 -15.17 5.60
CA MET A 100 -7.27 -15.39 5.34
C MET A 100 -7.71 -14.79 3.99
N GLN A 101 -7.25 -13.58 3.69
CA GLN A 101 -7.60 -12.87 2.46
C GLN A 101 -7.01 -13.52 1.20
N ALA A 102 -5.86 -14.20 1.33
CA ALA A 102 -5.26 -14.98 0.26
C ALA A 102 -5.93 -16.36 0.06
N ALA A 103 -6.60 -16.89 1.09
CA ALA A 103 -7.32 -18.17 1.02
C ALA A 103 -8.75 -18.04 0.45
N LEU A 104 -9.28 -16.81 0.44
CA LEU A 104 -10.61 -16.45 -0.07
C LEU A 104 -10.56 -16.15 -1.57
#